data_AF-A0AAW6XZ92-F1
#
_entry.id   AF-A0AAW6XZ92-F1
#
_cell.length_a   1.000
_cell.length_b   1.000
_cell.length_c   1.000
_cell.angle_alpha   90.00
_cell.angle_beta   90.00
_cell.angle_gamma   90.00
#
_symmetry.space_group_name_H-M   'P 1'
#
loop_
_entity.id
_entity.type
_entity.pdbx_description
1 polymer ?
#
loop_
_entity_poly.entity_id
_entity_poly.type
_entity_poly.pdbx_seq_one_letter_code
_entity_poly.pdbx_strand_id
1 'polypeptide(L)' 'MRIRSSTIAKLGKGENVTTEVLIKICEALDCKLEDIMENVEE' A
#
# COMPACT_ATOMS: atom_id res chain seq x y z
N MET A 1 -7.74 2.12 12.59
CA MET A 1 -7.55 1.01 11.64
C MET A 1 -6.19 0.35 11.88
N ARG A 2 -6.05 -0.99 11.76
CA ARG A 2 -4.76 -1.68 11.97
C ARG A 2 -4.32 -2.43 10.73
N ILE A 3 -3.20 -2.01 10.13
CA ILE A 3 -2.53 -2.73 9.05
C ILE A 3 -1.77 -3.92 9.66
N ARG A 4 -1.88 -5.12 9.07
CA ARG A 4 -1.18 -6.30 9.58
C ARG A 4 0.32 -6.18 9.32
N SER A 5 1.15 -6.61 10.26
CA SER A 5 2.61 -6.64 10.08
C SER A 5 3.04 -7.47 8.87
N SER A 6 2.29 -8.53 8.53
CA SER A 6 2.50 -9.31 7.32
C SER A 6 2.36 -8.49 6.04
N THR A 7 1.43 -7.53 6.01
CA THR A 7 1.23 -6.63 4.88
C THR A 7 2.40 -5.67 4.72
N ILE A 8 2.89 -5.10 5.82
CA ILE A 8 4.08 -4.22 5.80
C ILE A 8 5.31 -5.01 5.32
N ALA A 9 5.47 -6.26 5.76
CA ALA A 9 6.56 -7.11 5.31
C ALA A 9 6.51 -7.41 3.80
N LYS A 10 5.32 -7.56 3.20
CA LYS A 10 5.16 -7.73 1.74
C LYS A 10 5.59 -6.49 0.97
N LEU A 11 5.14 -5.31 1.41
CA LEU A 11 5.52 -4.04 0.79
C LEU A 11 7.04 -3.84 0.82
N GLY A 12 7.69 -4.14 1.96
CA GLY A 12 9.15 -4.06 2.07
C GLY A 12 9.92 -5.04 1.18
N LYS A 13 9.27 -6.07 0.64
CA LYS A 13 9.84 -7.05 -0.31
C LYS A 13 9.45 -6.78 -1.76
N GLY A 14 8.66 -5.74 -2.04
CA GLY A 14 8.10 -5.50 -3.38
C GLY A 14 7.09 -6.55 -3.83
N GLU A 15 6.45 -7.26 -2.89
CA GLU A 15 5.41 -8.24 -3.21
C GLU A 15 4.05 -7.58 -3.42
N ASN A 16 3.21 -8.20 -4.26
CA ASN A 16 1.85 -7.73 -4.54
C ASN A 16 0.96 -7.72 -3.28
N VAL A 17 0.14 -6.67 -3.19
CA VAL A 17 -0.94 -6.51 -2.21
C VAL A 17 -2.26 -6.24 -2.90
N THR A 18 -3.38 -6.36 -2.18
CA THR A 18 -4.72 -6.09 -2.73
C THR A 18 -5.03 -4.59 -2.70
N THR A 19 -5.93 -4.12 -3.55
CA THR A 19 -6.39 -2.72 -3.54
C THR A 19 -7.03 -2.31 -2.21
N GLU A 20 -7.72 -3.24 -1.54
CA GLU A 20 -8.27 -2.99 -0.19
C GLU A 20 -7.18 -2.60 0.81
N VAL A 21 -6.00 -3.24 0.74
CA VAL A 21 -4.85 -2.86 1.57
C VAL A 21 -4.36 -1.45 1.23
N LEU A 22 -4.34 -1.10 -0.05
CA LEU A 22 -3.88 0.22 -0.52
C LEU A 22 -4.81 1.33 -0.01
N ILE A 23 -6.13 1.14 -0.08
CA ILE A 23 -7.11 2.06 0.52
C ILE A 23 -6.86 2.21 2.02
N LYS A 24 -6.54 1.11 2.71
CA LYS A 24 -6.24 1.17 4.14
C LYS A 24 -4.97 1.97 4.44
N ILE A 25 -4.00 1.96 3.55
CA ILE A 25 -2.78 2.78 3.68
C ILE A 25 -3.13 4.25 3.46
N CYS A 26 -3.91 4.56 2.43
CA CYS A 26 -4.39 5.92 2.14
C CYS A 26 -5.10 6.55 3.35
N GLU A 27 -6.06 5.85 3.95
CA GLU A 27 -6.76 6.34 5.15
C GLU A 27 -5.84 6.50 6.37
N ALA A 28 -4.81 5.65 6.50
CA ALA A 28 -3.88 5.72 7.62
C ALA A 28 -2.87 6.87 7.49
N LEU A 29 -2.55 7.27 6.26
CA LEU A 29 -1.59 8.33 5.94
C LEU A 29 -2.28 9.66 5.57
N ASP A 30 -3.61 9.68 5.52
CA ASP A 30 -4.43 10.82 5.04
C ASP A 30 -3.97 11.30 3.65
N CYS A 31 -3.81 10.34 2.74
CA CYS A 31 -3.42 10.58 1.36
C CYS A 31 -4.36 9.88 0.37
N LYS A 32 -4.19 10.17 -0.91
CA LYS A 32 -4.89 9.51 -2.00
C LYS A 32 -4.07 8.36 -2.56
N LEU A 33 -4.71 7.54 -3.39
CA LEU A 33 -4.06 6.42 -4.03
C LEU A 33 -2.94 6.90 -4.96
N GLU A 34 -3.19 7.96 -5.75
CA GLU A 34 -2.19 8.57 -6.63
C GLU A 34 -0.93 9.10 -5.91
N ASP A 35 -0.98 9.31 -4.60
CA ASP A 35 0.17 9.79 -3.82
C ASP A 35 1.15 8.66 -3.44
N ILE A 36 0.75 7.39 -3.56
CA ILE A 36 1.53 6.23 -3.06
C ILE A 36 1.76 5.14 -4.10
N MET A 37 1.26 5.29 -5.33
CA MET A 37 1.51 4.35 -6.42
C MET A 37 1.78 5.07 -7.73
N GLU A 38 2.64 4.45 -8.51
CA GLU A 38 2.92 4.83 -9.89
C GLU A 38 3.08 3.56 -10.73
N ASN A 39 2.85 3.69 -12.03
CA ASN A 39 3.24 2.65 -12.97
C ASN A 39 4.77 2.64 -13.05
N VAL A 40 5.38 1.48 -12.90
CA VAL A 40 6.80 1.31 -13.23
C VAL A 40 6.96 1.34 -14.75
N GLU A 41 7.79 2.25 -15.26
CA GLU A 41 8.26 2.23 -16.64
C GLU A 41 9.39 1.18 -16.76
N GLU A 42 9.30 0.29 -17.75
CA GLU A 42 10.35 -0.69 -18.07
C GLU A 42 11.48 -0.09 -18.92
#